data_AF-A0A915HQ27-F1
#
_entry.id   AF-A0A915HQ27-F1
#
_cell.length_a   1.000
_cell.length_b   1.000
_cell.length_c   1.000
_cell.angle_alpha   90.00
_cell.angle_beta   90.00
_cell.angle_gamma   90.00
#
_symmetry.space_group_name_H-M   'P 1'
#
loop_
_entity.id
_entity.type
_entity.pdbx_description
1 polymer ?
#
loop_
_entity_poly.entity_id
_entity_poly.type
_entity_poly.pdbx_seq_one_letter_code
_entity_poly.pdbx_strand_id
1 'polypeptide(L)'
;MVANALKGGHQIEPEVFDSATVYFSSVIGFNDVTLNKKPVVIVDTLNMIYRLMDDTISHYDAYKVETVLDSYLIVSGLPTRNGIQHASQMADLSLKMQQV
;
A
#
# COMPACT_ATOMS: atom_id res chain seq x y z
N MET A 1 -7.33 -11.12 12.46
CA MET A 1 -6.62 -12.39 12.64
C MET A 1 -5.28 -12.19 13.35
N VAL A 2 -4.29 -11.56 12.70
CA VAL A 2 -2.97 -11.29 13.32
C VAL A 2 -3.06 -10.31 14.50
N ALA A 3 -3.66 -9.13 14.28
CA ALA A 3 -3.76 -8.10 15.34
C ALA A 3 -4.52 -8.58 16.60
N ASN A 4 -5.53 -9.43 16.44
CA ASN A 4 -6.29 -9.98 17.57
C ASN A 4 -5.48 -11.02 18.35
N ALA A 5 -4.72 -11.87 17.66
CA ALA A 5 -3.83 -12.84 18.29
C ALA A 5 -2.72 -12.14 19.09
N LEU A 6 -2.10 -11.09 18.52
CA LEU A 6 -1.12 -10.26 19.22
C LEU A 6 -1.72 -9.57 20.46
N LYS A 7 -2.92 -8.97 20.33
CA LYS A 7 -3.62 -8.36 21.47
C LYS A 7 -3.91 -9.36 22.60
N GLY A 8 -4.12 -10.63 22.25
CA GLY A 8 -4.31 -11.73 23.21
C GLY A 8 -3.00 -12.30 23.77
N GLY A 9 -1.82 -11.76 23.42
CA GLY A 9 -0.53 -12.25 23.88
C GLY A 9 -0.05 -13.54 23.22
N HIS A 10 -0.69 -13.96 22.12
CA HIS A 10 -0.29 -15.16 21.39
C HIS A 10 0.90 -14.88 20.49
N GLN A 11 1.86 -15.79 20.46
CA GLN A 11 2.92 -15.80 19.46
C GLN A 11 2.34 -16.16 18.09
N ILE A 12 2.78 -15.48 17.03
CA ILE A 12 2.30 -15.69 15.67
C ILE A 12 3.45 -16.28 14.85
N GLU A 13 3.22 -17.47 14.32
CA GLU A 13 4.14 -18.11 13.40
C GLU A 13 4.05 -17.47 12.00
N PRO A 14 5.18 -17.35 11.27
CA PRO A 14 5.16 -16.88 9.89
C PRO A 14 4.27 -17.75 9.01
N GLU A 15 3.45 -17.11 8.18
CA GLU A 15 2.55 -17.80 7.24
C GLU A 15 3.08 -17.66 5.81
N VAL A 16 3.04 -18.76 5.05
CA VAL A 16 3.35 -18.77 3.62
C VAL A 16 2.07 -18.65 2.81
N PHE A 17 2.11 -17.82 1.77
CA PHE A 17 1.01 -17.63 0.85
C PHE A 17 1.46 -18.03 -0.56
N ASP A 18 0.76 -19.02 -1.14
CA ASP A 18 1.12 -19.59 -2.44
C ASP A 18 0.91 -18.64 -3.61
N SER A 19 0.08 -17.61 -3.43
CA SER A 19 -0.33 -16.69 -4.50
C SER A 19 -0.70 -15.31 -3.93
N ALA A 20 0.00 -14.30 -4.41
CA ALA A 20 -0.24 -12.89 -4.09
C ALA A 20 0.33 -12.01 -5.22
N THR A 21 -0.18 -10.79 -5.37
CA THR A 21 0.39 -9.78 -6.28
C THR A 21 0.74 -8.53 -5.51
N VAL A 22 2.00 -8.12 -5.64
CA VAL A 22 2.57 -6.94 -4.99
C VAL A 22 2.62 -5.80 -5.99
N TYR A 23 2.16 -4.62 -5.56
CA TYR A 23 2.32 -3.36 -6.28
C TYR A 23 3.23 -2.44 -5.48
N PHE A 24 4.19 -1.84 -6.18
CA PHE A 24 5.14 -0.89 -5.64
C PHE A 24 5.15 0.37 -6.51
N SER A 25 4.99 1.52 -5.89
CA SER A 25 5.08 2.82 -6.53
C SER A 25 5.88 3.79 -5.67
N SER A 26 6.70 4.63 -6.28
CA SER A 26 7.44 5.68 -5.58
C SER A 26 7.14 7.04 -6.20
N VAL A 27 7.16 8.07 -5.37
CA VAL A 27 6.96 9.44 -5.83
C VAL A 27 8.24 9.95 -6.49
N ILE A 28 8.25 9.99 -7.82
CA ILE A 28 9.39 10.52 -8.59
C ILE A 28 9.64 11.99 -8.19
N GLY A 29 10.90 12.31 -7.87
CA GLY A 29 11.31 13.68 -7.53
C GLY A 29 11.05 14.10 -6.08
N PHE A 30 10.65 13.17 -5.20
CA PHE A 30 10.46 13.47 -3.78
C PHE A 30 11.73 14.07 -3.15
N ASN A 31 12.91 13.52 -3.47
CA ASN A 31 14.19 14.07 -3.00
C ASN A 31 14.37 15.55 -3.37
N ASP A 32 14.11 15.93 -4.63
CA ASP A 32 14.26 17.32 -5.08
C ASP A 32 13.24 18.26 -4.44
N VAL A 33 12.02 17.77 -4.23
CA VAL A 33 10.96 18.50 -3.52
C VAL A 33 11.34 18.72 -2.05
N THR A 34 11.96 17.72 -1.41
CA THR A 34 12.37 17.82 0.00
C THR A 34 13.53 18.78 0.23
N LEU A 35 14.43 18.92 -0.75
CA LEU A 35 15.59 19.80 -0.66
C LEU A 35 15.25 21.29 -0.86
N ASN A 36 14.17 21.59 -1.59
CA ASN A 36 13.88 22.96 -2.05
C ASN A 36 12.58 23.56 -1.49
N LYS A 37 11.79 22.81 -0.72
CA LYS A 37 10.51 23.29 -0.17
C LYS A 37 10.51 23.36 1.35
N LYS A 38 9.62 24.20 1.89
CA LYS A 38 9.40 24.29 3.34
C LYS A 38 8.85 22.96 3.86
N PRO A 39 9.26 22.49 5.07
CA PRO A 39 8.80 21.25 5.67
C PRO A 39 7.28 21.06 5.64
N VAL A 40 6.51 22.11 5.92
CA VAL A 40 5.04 22.06 5.89
C VAL A 40 4.48 21.66 4.52
N VAL A 41 5.05 22.21 3.44
CA VAL A 41 4.59 21.93 2.06
C VAL A 41 4.89 20.48 1.67
N ILE A 42 6.01 19.93 2.15
CA ILE A 42 6.40 18.54 1.90
C ILE A 42 5.41 17.60 2.58
N VAL A 43 5.12 17.84 3.86
CA VAL A 43 4.17 17.04 4.65
C VAL A 43 2.77 17.11 4.05
N ASP A 44 2.31 18.29 3.64
CA ASP A 44 1.00 18.45 3.02
C ASP A 44 0.91 17.72 1.67
N THR A 45 1.96 17.79 0.86
CA THR A 45 2.03 17.10 -0.45
C THR A 45 1.98 15.58 -0.27
N LEU A 46 2.78 15.04 0.66
CA LEU A 46 2.75 13.60 0.97
C LEU A 46 1.39 13.17 1.49
N ASN A 47 0.82 13.92 2.44
CA ASN A 47 -0.51 13.62 2.99
C ASN A 47 -1.58 13.60 1.90
N MET A 48 -1.52 14.51 0.94
CA MET A 48 -2.46 14.54 -0.19
C MET A 48 -2.32 13.28 -1.06
N ILE A 49 -1.09 12.93 -1.46
CA ILE A 49 -0.82 11.75 -2.29
C ILE A 49 -1.25 10.48 -1.58
N TYR A 50 -0.88 10.31 -0.30
CA TYR A 50 -1.24 9.10 0.45
C TYR A 50 -2.75 9.00 0.69
N ARG A 51 -3.45 10.11 0.93
CA ARG A 51 -4.92 10.09 1.03
C ARG A 51 -5.56 9.64 -0.27
N LEU A 52 -5.10 10.18 -1.40
CA LEU A 52 -5.59 9.81 -2.72
C LEU A 52 -5.39 8.33 -3.02
N MET A 53 -4.21 7.82 -2.67
CA MET A 53 -3.89 6.40 -2.82
C MET A 53 -4.73 5.54 -1.88
N ASP A 54 -4.82 5.90 -0.60
CA ASP A 54 -5.60 5.20 0.42
C ASP A 54 -7.10 5.14 0.05
N ASP A 55 -7.65 6.24 -0.46
CA ASP A 55 -9.02 6.32 -0.96
C ASP A 55 -9.20 5.40 -2.19
N THR A 56 -8.23 5.39 -3.11
CA THR A 56 -8.29 4.54 -4.29
C THR A 56 -8.27 3.06 -3.92
N ILE A 57 -7.34 2.62 -3.06
CA ILE A 57 -7.22 1.20 -2.70
C ILE A 57 -8.42 0.69 -1.91
N SER A 58 -9.16 1.57 -1.22
CA SER A 58 -10.35 1.19 -0.44
C SER A 58 -11.48 0.56 -1.28
N HIS A 59 -11.43 0.73 -2.61
CA HIS A 59 -12.40 0.19 -3.56
C HIS A 59 -11.99 -1.16 -4.17
N TYR A 60 -10.80 -1.67 -3.84
CA TYR A 60 -10.21 -2.89 -4.42
C TYR A 60 -9.78 -3.86 -3.32
N ASP A 61 -9.53 -5.11 -3.71
CA ASP A 61 -8.90 -6.08 -2.81
C ASP A 61 -7.39 -5.84 -2.73
N ALA A 62 -7.01 -4.82 -1.97
CA ALA A 62 -5.63 -4.41 -1.75
C ALA A 62 -5.36 -4.14 -0.27
N TYR A 63 -4.37 -4.84 0.28
CA TYR A 63 -3.88 -4.67 1.63
C TYR A 63 -2.62 -3.81 1.64
N LYS A 64 -2.66 -2.72 2.41
CA LYS A 64 -1.51 -1.85 2.67
C LYS A 64 -0.57 -2.55 3.65
N VAL A 65 0.65 -2.85 3.22
CA VAL A 65 1.62 -3.60 4.03
C VAL A 65 2.35 -2.66 4.99
N GLU A 66 3.30 -1.88 4.50
CA GLU A 66 3.95 -0.79 5.23
C GLU A 66 4.73 0.04 4.21
N THR A 67 4.76 1.36 4.39
CA THR A 67 5.44 2.30 3.50
C THR A 67 6.76 2.73 4.10
N VAL A 68 7.85 2.60 3.34
CA VAL A 68 9.15 3.18 3.72
C VAL A 68 9.37 4.43 2.87
N LEU A 69 9.54 5.57 3.52
CA LEU A 69 9.77 6.88 2.88
C LEU A 69 8.65 7.23 1.89
N ASP A 70 8.99 7.50 0.63
CA ASP A 70 8.12 7.93 -0.48
C ASP A 70 7.53 6.78 -1.28
N SER A 71 7.71 5.54 -0.80
CA SER A 71 7.26 4.34 -1.48
C SER A 71 5.96 3.82 -0.92
N TYR A 72 5.02 3.52 -1.81
CA TYR A 72 3.71 2.96 -1.53
C TYR A 72 3.67 1.48 -1.93
N LEU A 73 3.48 0.61 -0.93
CA LEU A 73 3.46 -0.84 -1.08
C LEU A 73 2.09 -1.40 -0.69
N ILE A 74 1.44 -2.07 -1.64
CA ILE A 74 0.16 -2.75 -1.43
C ILE A 74 0.21 -4.15 -2.05
N VAL A 75 -0.60 -5.05 -1.50
CA VAL A 75 -0.64 -6.46 -1.92
C VAL A 75 -2.07 -6.96 -2.00
N SER A 76 -2.37 -7.73 -3.04
CA SER A 76 -3.63 -8.47 -3.16
C SER A 76 -3.37 -9.97 -2.95
N GLY A 77 -4.33 -10.68 -2.36
CA GLY A 77 -4.18 -12.08 -1.93
C GLY A 77 -3.61 -12.25 -0.51
N LEU A 78 -3.40 -11.14 0.20
CA LEU A 78 -2.97 -11.06 1.60
C LEU A 78 -3.83 -10.02 2.35
N PRO A 79 -4.07 -10.19 3.67
CA PRO A 79 -3.90 -11.43 4.44
C PRO A 79 -4.96 -12.49 4.06
N THR A 80 -5.95 -12.11 3.26
CA THR A 80 -7.02 -12.99 2.79
C THR A 80 -6.68 -13.50 1.40
N ARG A 81 -6.57 -14.82 1.24
CA ARG A 81 -6.36 -15.45 -0.07
C ARG A 81 -7.58 -15.23 -0.95
N ASN A 82 -7.37 -14.80 -2.19
CA ASN A 82 -8.44 -14.52 -3.17
C ASN A 82 -8.32 -15.38 -4.46
N GLY A 83 -7.59 -16.50 -4.39
CA GLY A 83 -7.39 -17.40 -5.52
C GLY A 83 -6.58 -16.73 -6.62
N ILE A 84 -7.09 -16.71 -7.85
CA ILE A 84 -6.42 -16.10 -9.02
C ILE A 84 -6.76 -14.61 -9.21
N GLN A 85 -7.60 -14.03 -8.34
CA GLN A 85 -8.11 -12.67 -8.49
C GLN A 85 -7.09 -11.59 -8.09
N HIS A 86 -6.04 -11.94 -7.34
CA HIS A 86 -5.02 -10.98 -6.91
C HIS A 86 -4.40 -10.19 -8.06
N ALA A 87 -4.19 -10.86 -9.20
CA ALA A 87 -3.56 -10.26 -10.37
C ALA A 87 -4.51 -9.28 -11.07
N SER A 88 -5.79 -9.64 -11.24
CA SER A 88 -6.78 -8.76 -11.88
C SER A 88 -7.10 -7.55 -11.01
N GLN A 89 -7.26 -7.75 -9.70
CA GLN A 89 -7.50 -6.66 -8.74
C GLN A 89 -6.36 -5.64 -8.78
N MET A 90 -5.11 -6.11 -8.81
CA MET A 90 -3.96 -5.22 -8.85
C MET A 90 -3.78 -4.55 -10.21
N ALA A 91 -4.12 -5.22 -11.31
CA ALA A 91 -4.09 -4.62 -12.65
C ALA A 91 -5.11 -3.47 -12.78
N ASP A 92 -6.36 -3.70 -12.34
CA ASP A 92 -7.41 -2.68 -12.38
C ASP A 92 -7.09 -1.49 -11.47
N LEU A 93 -6.56 -1.76 -10.27
CA LEU A 93 -6.06 -0.73 -9.37
C LEU A 93 -4.93 0.07 -9.99
N SER A 94 -3.97 -0.59 -10.66
CA SER A 94 -2.84 0.09 -11.31
C SER A 94 -3.30 1.03 -12.41
N LEU A 95 -4.30 0.61 -13.20
CA LEU A 95 -4.93 1.46 -14.20
C LEU A 95 -5.65 2.65 -13.56
N LYS A 96 -6.34 2.42 -12.44
CA LYS A 96 -7.01 3.51 -11.71
C LYS A 96 -6.00 4.51 -11.15
N MET A 97 -4.92 4.05 -10.55
CA MET A 97 -3.84 4.88 -9.99
C MET A 97 -3.16 5.77 -11.04
N GLN A 98 -3.10 5.36 -12.31
CA GLN A 98 -2.56 6.19 -13.40
C GLN A 98 -3.50 7.34 -13.80
N GLN A 99 -4.79 7.24 -13.47
CA GLN A 99 -5.81 8.24 -13.85
C GLN A 99 -6.05 9.27 -12.75
N VAL A 100 -5.35 9.18 -11.62
CA VAL A 100 -5.46 10.09 -10.49
C VAL A 100 -4.26 11.01 -10.43
#